data_AF-A0A350IUR8-F1
#
_entry.id   AF-A0A350IUR8-F1
#
_cell.length_a   1.000
_cell.length_b   1.000
_cell.length_c   1.000
_cell.angle_alpha   90.00
_cell.angle_beta   90.00
_cell.angle_gamma   90.00
#
_symmetry.space_group_name_H-M   'P 1'
#
loop_
_entity.id
_entity.type
_entity.pdbx_description
1 polymer ?
#
loop_
_entity_poly.entity_id
_entity_poly.type
_entity_poly.pdbx_seq_one_letter_code
_entity_poly.pdbx_strand_id
1 'polypeptide(L)'
;MGVRPLLEPSDVAARPRPSAPSAGPEGAPAPAAPSAHPSSARHPWPGEHFPLGAHWDGEGTNFAVFSANAERVELVLANPDGNPRAIYELADQTDLTWHGYLPGVGPGTLYGYRVHGPYEPG
;
A
#
# COMPACT_ATOMS: atom_id res chain seq x y z
N MET A 1 -6.16 55.17 -47.39
CA MET A 1 -6.79 53.88 -47.01
C MET A 1 -5.83 53.18 -46.06
N GLY A 2 -6.08 52.87 -44.80
CA GLY A 2 -7.24 53.02 -43.93
C GLY A 2 -6.79 52.55 -42.54
N VAL A 3 -7.01 53.41 -41.54
CA VAL A 3 -7.28 53.16 -40.10
C VAL A 3 -6.65 51.94 -39.37
N ARG A 4 -5.85 52.22 -38.34
CA ARG A 4 -5.86 51.43 -37.08
C ARG A 4 -6.94 52.04 -36.19
N PRO A 5 -7.85 51.28 -35.55
CA PRO A 5 -7.60 50.73 -34.20
C PRO A 5 -8.30 49.33 -34.07
N LEU A 6 -8.50 48.63 -32.96
CA LEU A 6 -8.66 48.92 -31.54
C LEU A 6 -8.51 47.56 -30.83
N LEU A 7 -7.73 47.51 -29.76
CA LEU A 7 -7.78 46.42 -28.79
C LEU A 7 -8.92 46.78 -27.84
N GLU A 8 -9.96 45.96 -27.71
CA GLU A 8 -10.84 45.93 -26.52
C GLU A 8 -11.64 44.61 -26.39
N PRO A 9 -12.09 44.30 -25.16
CA PRO A 9 -12.19 42.94 -24.62
C PRO A 9 -13.66 42.48 -24.46
N SER A 10 -13.94 41.20 -24.71
CA SER A 10 -15.12 40.42 -24.25
C SER A 10 -15.03 39.08 -25.00
N ASP A 11 -14.82 37.94 -24.36
CA ASP A 11 -15.81 37.30 -23.50
C ASP A 11 -15.08 36.35 -22.54
N VAL A 12 -14.97 36.76 -21.28
CA VAL A 12 -14.67 35.83 -20.19
C VAL A 12 -15.96 35.03 -19.99
N ALA A 13 -16.09 33.93 -20.73
CA ALA A 13 -17.19 33.00 -20.54
C ALA A 13 -17.04 32.37 -19.14
N ALA A 14 -17.73 32.98 -18.18
CA ALA A 14 -17.88 32.53 -16.82
C ALA A 14 -18.45 31.10 -16.84
N ARG A 15 -17.60 30.11 -16.59
CA ARG A 15 -18.06 28.77 -16.27
C ARG A 15 -18.86 28.85 -14.96
N PRO A 16 -20.11 28.37 -14.90
CA PRO A 16 -20.87 28.37 -13.67
C PRO A 16 -20.13 27.54 -12.61
N ARG A 17 -19.95 28.11 -11.42
CA ARG A 17 -19.48 27.36 -10.24
C ARG A 17 -20.50 26.27 -9.94
N PRO A 18 -20.10 24.99 -9.77
CA PRO A 18 -21.01 24.00 -9.23
C PRO A 18 -21.38 24.41 -7.79
N SER A 19 -22.68 24.54 -7.53
CA SER A 19 -23.23 24.74 -6.19
C SER A 19 -22.83 23.57 -5.30
N ALA A 20 -22.21 23.87 -4.15
CA ALA A 20 -21.96 22.88 -3.11
C ALA A 20 -23.30 22.33 -2.57
N PRO A 21 -23.45 21.01 -2.36
CA PRO A 21 -24.56 20.51 -1.59
C PRO A 21 -24.40 20.91 -0.12
N SER A 22 -25.47 21.50 0.43
CA SER A 22 -25.60 21.90 1.82
C SER A 22 -25.38 20.72 2.77
N ALA A 23 -24.56 20.94 3.80
CA ALA A 23 -24.31 19.98 4.87
C ALA A 23 -25.63 19.60 5.58
N GLY A 24 -25.95 18.31 5.55
CA GLY A 24 -26.88 17.65 6.49
C GLY A 24 -26.09 17.09 7.69
N PRO A 25 -26.77 16.83 8.82
CA PRO A 25 -26.13 16.72 10.12
C PRO A 25 -25.31 15.43 10.29
N GLU A 26 -24.28 15.52 11.14
CA GLU A 26 -23.49 14.44 11.72
C GLU A 26 -24.29 13.14 11.90
N GLY A 27 -23.98 12.16 11.07
CA GLY A 27 -24.28 10.74 11.30
C GLY A 27 -23.02 10.06 11.80
N ALA A 28 -23.15 9.32 12.91
CA ALA A 28 -22.16 8.50 13.61
C ALA A 28 -21.06 7.85 12.74
N PRO A 29 -19.86 7.55 13.31
CA PRO A 29 -18.82 6.87 12.56
C PRO A 29 -19.36 5.57 11.95
N ALA A 30 -19.21 5.44 10.63
CA ALA A 30 -19.48 4.20 9.93
C ALA A 30 -18.71 3.07 10.64
N PRO A 31 -19.31 1.88 10.86
CA PRO A 31 -18.54 0.75 11.32
C PRO A 31 -17.42 0.53 10.30
N ALA A 32 -16.17 0.47 10.77
CA ALA A 32 -15.03 0.13 9.94
C ALA A 32 -15.41 -1.12 9.14
N ALA A 33 -15.55 -0.95 7.82
CA ALA A 33 -15.87 -2.05 6.95
C ALA A 33 -14.83 -3.15 7.21
N PRO A 34 -15.22 -4.43 7.36
CA PRO A 34 -14.24 -5.50 7.33
C PRO A 34 -13.50 -5.33 6.00
N SER A 35 -12.17 -5.19 6.04
CA SER A 35 -11.33 -5.07 4.84
C SER A 35 -11.39 -6.39 4.09
N ALA A 36 -12.49 -6.59 3.36
CA ALA A 36 -12.79 -7.77 2.56
C ALA A 36 -12.13 -7.59 1.19
N HIS A 37 -10.82 -7.84 1.17
CA HIS A 37 -10.23 -8.50 0.02
C HIS A 37 -9.46 -9.71 0.53
N PRO A 38 -10.08 -10.91 0.61
CA PRO A 38 -9.30 -12.12 0.50
C PRO A 38 -8.79 -12.22 -0.94
N SER A 39 -7.85 -11.36 -1.33
CA SER A 39 -6.84 -11.80 -2.28
C SER A 39 -6.07 -12.84 -1.49
N SER A 40 -6.33 -14.11 -1.77
CA SER A 40 -5.74 -15.28 -1.11
C SER A 40 -4.26 -15.03 -0.87
N ALA A 41 -3.90 -14.69 0.38
CA ALA A 41 -2.51 -14.48 0.75
C ALA A 41 -1.79 -15.80 0.46
N ARG A 42 -0.72 -15.72 -0.34
CA ARG A 42 0.08 -16.89 -0.70
C ARG A 42 1.08 -17.16 0.42
N HIS A 43 1.48 -18.41 0.61
CA HIS A 43 2.61 -18.70 1.48
C HIS A 43 3.92 -18.67 0.67
N PRO A 44 4.97 -17.98 1.15
CA PRO A 44 6.30 -18.06 0.56
C PRO A 44 6.88 -19.48 0.76
N TRP A 45 8.03 -19.75 0.15
CA TRP A 45 8.81 -20.92 0.52
C TRP A 45 9.43 -20.72 1.89
N PRO A 46 9.83 -21.81 2.59
CA PRO A 46 10.63 -21.69 3.80
C PRO A 46 11.87 -20.82 3.55
N GLY A 47 12.09 -19.85 4.42
CA GLY A 47 13.23 -18.95 4.37
C GLY A 47 14.13 -19.12 5.58
N GLU A 48 15.03 -18.15 5.75
CA GLU A 48 15.91 -18.04 6.90
C GLU A 48 15.56 -16.78 7.71
N HIS A 49 15.59 -16.89 9.03
CA HIS A 49 15.37 -15.77 9.94
C HIS A 49 16.51 -14.74 9.92
N PHE A 50 17.63 -15.05 9.28
CA PHE A 50 18.77 -14.14 9.09
C PHE A 50 19.34 -14.26 7.67
N PRO A 51 19.86 -13.17 7.07
CA PRO A 51 19.89 -11.80 7.58
C PRO A 51 18.52 -11.12 7.61
N LEU A 52 18.36 -10.17 8.54
CA LEU A 52 17.16 -9.31 8.59
C LEU A 52 17.05 -8.46 7.32
N GLY A 53 15.81 -8.21 6.92
CA GLY A 53 15.47 -7.46 5.71
C GLY A 53 15.25 -8.36 4.50
N ALA A 54 15.45 -7.78 3.30
CA ALA A 54 15.37 -8.49 2.04
C ALA A 54 16.79 -8.81 1.54
N HIS A 55 17.09 -10.09 1.34
CA HIS A 55 18.39 -10.57 0.88
C HIS A 55 18.24 -11.38 -0.40
N TRP A 56 18.78 -10.87 -1.50
CA TRP A 56 18.76 -11.54 -2.79
C TRP A 56 20.00 -12.42 -2.96
N ASP A 57 19.80 -13.69 -3.33
CA ASP A 57 20.87 -14.70 -3.45
C ASP A 57 21.29 -14.99 -4.89
N GLY A 58 20.58 -14.42 -5.88
CA GLY A 58 20.77 -14.71 -7.30
C GLY A 58 19.53 -15.34 -7.96
N GLU A 59 18.78 -16.15 -7.22
CA GLU A 59 17.60 -16.88 -7.72
C GLU A 59 16.29 -16.34 -7.15
N GLY A 60 16.34 -15.73 -5.97
CA GLY A 60 15.20 -15.20 -5.27
C GLY A 60 15.60 -14.34 -4.09
N THR A 61 14.61 -13.90 -3.31
CA THR A 61 14.85 -13.03 -2.16
C THR A 61 14.32 -13.69 -0.89
N ASN A 62 15.19 -13.83 0.10
CA ASN A 62 14.82 -14.14 1.47
C ASN A 62 14.34 -12.86 2.16
N PHE A 63 13.19 -12.91 2.81
CA PHE A 63 12.65 -11.82 3.61
C PHE A 63 12.63 -12.25 5.08
N ALA A 64 13.16 -11.41 5.97
CA ALA A 64 13.11 -11.63 7.41
C ALA A 64 12.80 -10.32 8.14
N VAL A 65 11.80 -10.33 9.03
CA VAL A 65 11.39 -9.16 9.82
C VAL A 65 11.14 -9.55 11.27
N PHE A 66 11.78 -8.84 12.19
CA PHE A 66 11.56 -9.02 13.61
C PHE A 66 10.26 -8.37 14.06
N SER A 67 9.43 -9.11 14.80
CA SER A 67 8.32 -8.53 15.55
C SER A 67 7.90 -9.45 16.70
N ALA A 68 8.17 -9.00 17.93
CA ALA A 68 7.86 -9.74 19.15
C ALA A 68 6.35 -9.83 19.47
N ASN A 69 5.56 -8.89 18.96
CA ASN A 69 4.13 -8.74 19.31
C ASN A 69 3.19 -8.89 18.10
N ALA A 70 3.71 -9.26 16.94
CA ALA A 70 2.85 -9.55 15.80
C ALA A 70 2.07 -10.85 16.05
N GLU A 71 0.82 -10.87 15.62
CA GLU A 71 0.01 -12.08 15.50
C GLU A 71 0.01 -12.63 14.07
N ARG A 72 0.25 -11.75 13.09
CA ARG A 72 0.42 -12.10 11.67
C ARG A 72 1.28 -11.06 10.97
N VAL A 73 2.13 -11.52 10.06
CA VAL A 73 2.93 -10.65 9.19
C VAL A 73 2.67 -11.00 7.74
N GLU A 74 2.30 -9.98 6.95
CA GLU A 74 2.15 -10.10 5.51
C GLU A 74 3.26 -9.30 4.80
N LEU A 75 3.95 -9.95 3.87
CA LEU A 75 4.81 -9.31 2.88
C LEU A 75 3.96 -8.89 1.68
N VAL A 76 3.99 -7.60 1.37
CA VAL A 76 3.25 -7.01 0.24
C VAL A 76 4.26 -6.61 -0.82
N LEU A 77 4.23 -7.27 -1.98
CA LEU A 77 4.94 -6.76 -3.16
C LEU A 77 4.08 -5.70 -3.83
N ALA A 78 4.70 -4.63 -4.30
CA ALA A 78 4.03 -3.51 -4.94
C ALA A 78 4.49 -3.30 -6.38
N ASN A 79 3.63 -2.67 -7.17
CA ASN A 79 3.96 -2.10 -8.47
C ASN A 79 4.66 -0.74 -8.29
N PRO A 80 5.31 -0.20 -9.35
CA PRO A 80 5.97 1.11 -9.29
C PRO A 80 5.07 2.29 -8.91
N ASP A 81 3.75 2.17 -9.09
CA ASP A 81 2.74 3.16 -8.68
C ASP A 81 2.35 3.05 -7.19
N GLY A 82 2.94 2.10 -6.45
CA GLY A 82 2.66 1.83 -5.04
C GLY A 82 1.50 0.88 -4.79
N ASN A 83 0.76 0.45 -5.82
CA ASN A 83 -0.36 -0.46 -5.64
C ASN A 83 0.13 -1.89 -5.32
N PRO A 84 -0.49 -2.61 -4.36
CA PRO A 84 -0.17 -4.00 -4.10
C PRO A 84 -0.35 -4.87 -5.35
N ARG A 85 0.71 -5.61 -5.73
CA ARG A 85 0.67 -6.59 -6.83
C ARG A 85 0.56 -8.04 -6.34
N ALA A 86 1.03 -8.30 -5.12
CA ALA A 86 0.99 -9.60 -4.48
C ALA A 86 1.08 -9.47 -2.96
N ILE A 87 0.41 -10.36 -2.23
CA ILE A 87 0.47 -10.44 -0.77
C ILE A 87 0.84 -11.87 -0.39
N TYR A 88 1.80 -12.00 0.52
CA TYR A 88 2.28 -13.26 1.06
C TYR A 88 2.20 -13.24 2.58
N GLU A 89 1.64 -14.27 3.21
CA GLU A 89 1.68 -14.43 4.66
C GLU A 89 2.99 -15.11 5.05
N LEU A 90 3.81 -14.45 5.88
CA LEU A 90 5.03 -15.05 6.43
C LEU A 90 4.60 -15.96 7.60
N ALA A 91 4.37 -17.23 7.33
CA ALA A 91 3.90 -18.18 8.35
C ALA A 91 5.04 -18.74 9.22
N ASP A 92 6.28 -18.72 8.71
CA ASP A 92 7.44 -19.24 9.44
C ASP A 92 7.99 -18.17 10.39
N GLN A 93 8.23 -18.58 11.63
CA GLN A 93 8.79 -17.73 12.68
C GLN A 93 9.90 -18.46 13.43
N THR A 94 11.03 -17.79 13.63
CA THR A 94 12.16 -18.28 14.44
C THR A 94 12.78 -17.10 15.16
N ASP A 95 13.04 -17.21 16.47
CA ASP A 95 13.59 -16.12 17.30
C ASP A 95 12.85 -14.78 17.12
N LEU A 96 11.51 -14.83 17.15
CA LEU A 96 10.60 -13.69 16.96
C LEU A 96 10.74 -12.99 15.59
N THR A 97 11.42 -13.64 14.65
CA THR A 97 11.62 -13.16 13.29
C THR A 97 10.75 -13.96 12.35
N TRP A 98 9.91 -13.23 11.62
CA TRP A 98 8.99 -13.74 10.62
C TRP A 98 9.71 -13.78 9.28
N HIS A 99 9.71 -14.92 8.61
CA HIS A 99 10.53 -15.09 7.41
C HIS A 99 9.88 -15.92 6.32
N GLY A 100 10.48 -15.84 5.13
CA GLY A 100 10.06 -16.58 3.95
C GLY A 100 10.86 -16.19 2.72
N TYR A 101 10.94 -17.14 1.77
CA TYR A 101 11.70 -16.99 0.53
C TYR A 101 10.78 -16.90 -0.68
N LEU A 102 11.07 -15.96 -1.59
CA LEU A 102 10.35 -15.79 -2.86
C LEU A 102 11.27 -15.99 -4.06
N PRO A 103 11.14 -17.12 -4.79
CA PRO A 103 11.86 -17.33 -6.05
C PRO A 103 11.48 -16.28 -7.10
N GLY A 104 12.46 -15.85 -7.91
CA GLY A 104 12.26 -14.90 -9.01
C GLY A 104 11.99 -13.45 -8.57
N VAL A 105 11.94 -13.17 -7.27
CA VAL A 105 11.94 -11.81 -6.74
C VAL A 105 13.38 -11.33 -6.66
N GLY A 106 13.70 -10.28 -7.42
CA GLY A 106 15.04 -9.72 -7.51
C GLY A 106 15.12 -8.23 -7.16
N PRO A 107 16.34 -7.66 -7.21
CA PRO A 107 16.61 -6.26 -6.90
C PRO A 107 15.72 -5.29 -7.71
N GLY A 108 15.31 -4.19 -7.07
CA GLY A 108 14.39 -3.21 -7.65
C GLY A 108 12.90 -3.53 -7.45
N THR A 109 12.57 -4.69 -6.88
CA THR A 109 11.20 -5.01 -6.45
C THR A 109 10.79 -4.12 -5.28
N LEU A 110 9.67 -3.40 -5.42
CA LEU A 110 9.06 -2.66 -4.31
C LEU A 110 8.30 -3.62 -3.40
N TYR A 111 8.47 -3.45 -2.10
CA TYR A 111 7.77 -4.24 -1.10
C TYR A 111 7.50 -3.43 0.18
N GLY A 112 6.60 -3.94 1.01
CA GLY A 112 6.35 -3.46 2.36
C GLY A 112 5.78 -4.59 3.23
N TYR A 113 5.55 -4.28 4.51
CA TYR A 113 4.96 -5.23 5.46
C TYR A 113 3.62 -4.70 5.99
N ARG A 114 2.65 -5.60 6.18
CA ARG A 114 1.50 -5.37 7.05
C ARG A 114 1.66 -6.24 8.28
N VAL A 115 1.72 -5.61 9.44
CA VAL A 115 1.89 -6.28 10.72
C VAL A 115 0.58 -6.16 11.47
N HIS A 116 -0.01 -7.30 11.80
CA HIS A 116 -1.25 -7.40 12.56
C HIS A 116 -0.90 -7.75 14.01
N GLY A 117 -1.63 -7.15 14.95
CA GLY A 117 -1.49 -7.42 16.37
C GLY A 117 -2.62 -6.72 17.14
N PRO A 118 -2.69 -6.92 18.47
CA PRO A 118 -3.74 -6.34 19.29
C PRO A 118 -3.69 -4.81 19.28
N TYR A 119 -4.87 -4.19 19.18
CA TYR A 119 -5.04 -2.74 19.30
C TYR A 119 -5.68 -2.43 20.65
N GLU A 120 -4.86 -2.06 21.62
CA GLU A 120 -5.28 -1.72 22.99
C GLU A 120 -4.94 -0.24 23.32
N PRO A 121 -5.67 0.73 22.74
CA PRO A 121 -5.52 2.15 23.12
C PRO A 121 -6.16 2.36 24.51
N GLY A 122 -5.35 2.28 25.57
CA GLY A 122 -5.73 2.62 26.94
C GLY A 122 -5.63 4.11 27.25
#